data_AF-A0A533Y988-F1
#
_entry.id   AF-A0A533Y988-F1
#
_cell.length_a   1.000
_cell.length_b   1.000
_cell.length_c   1.000
_cell.angle_alpha   90.00
_cell.angle_beta   90.00
_cell.angle_gamma   90.00
#
_symmetry.space_group_name_H-M   'P 1'
#
loop_
_entity.id
_entity.type
_entity.pdbx_description
1 polymer ?
#
loop_
_entity_poly.entity_id
_entity_poly.type
_entity_poly.pdbx_seq_one_letter_code
_entity_poly.pdbx_strand_id
1 'polypeptide(L)'
;MGAAVGLMALMLPAACKTMPQNATDTAVASAVLGYTKEQLIGCAGPPVEDVMSNDSDRPGVRVLRYARMASVLEESFPVARSSFPEVRHGCMATLSLAGDRVIDVHIVGL
;
A
#
# COMPACT_ATOMS: atom_id res chain seq x y z
N MET A 1 -23.74 -37.59 -43.35
CA MET A 1 -23.81 -36.18 -42.92
C MET A 1 -23.94 -36.16 -41.40
N GLY A 2 -22.92 -35.72 -40.68
CA GLY A 2 -22.96 -35.58 -39.22
C GLY A 2 -22.09 -34.39 -38.84
N ALA A 3 -22.71 -33.26 -38.53
CA ALA A 3 -22.01 -32.03 -38.16
C ALA A 3 -21.66 -32.08 -36.67
N ALA A 4 -20.36 -32.07 -36.37
CA ALA A 4 -19.86 -31.85 -35.02
C ALA A 4 -19.99 -30.36 -34.69
N VAL A 5 -20.80 -30.01 -33.69
CA VAL A 5 -20.89 -28.66 -33.13
C VAL A 5 -20.16 -28.68 -31.79
N GLY A 6 -18.86 -28.38 -31.83
CA GLY A 6 -18.07 -28.16 -30.62
C GLY A 6 -18.37 -26.79 -30.04
N LEU A 7 -19.05 -26.76 -28.89
CA LEU A 7 -19.18 -25.55 -28.07
C LEU A 7 -17.81 -25.25 -27.43
N MET A 8 -17.07 -24.33 -28.04
CA MET A 8 -15.85 -23.78 -27.46
C MET A 8 -16.26 -22.67 -26.47
N ALA A 9 -16.30 -23.01 -25.18
CA ALA A 9 -16.54 -22.05 -24.12
C ALA A 9 -15.34 -21.10 -23.99
N LEU A 10 -15.55 -19.82 -24.35
CA LEU A 10 -14.57 -18.76 -24.10
C LEU A 10 -14.45 -18.53 -22.59
N MET A 11 -13.35 -18.99 -21.99
CA MET A 11 -12.91 -18.57 -20.67
C MET A 11 -12.22 -17.21 -20.79
N LEU A 12 -12.89 -16.13 -20.37
CA LEU A 12 -12.23 -14.84 -20.20
C LEU A 12 -11.43 -14.87 -18.88
N PRO A 13 -10.09 -14.66 -18.90
CA PRO A 13 -9.37 -14.41 -17.68
C PRO A 13 -9.76 -13.02 -17.16
N ALA A 14 -10.35 -12.98 -15.96
CA ALA A 14 -10.51 -11.75 -15.20
C ALA A 14 -9.11 -11.21 -14.88
N ALA A 15 -8.67 -10.20 -15.62
CA ALA A 15 -7.42 -9.50 -15.34
C ALA A 15 -7.61 -8.69 -14.06
N CYS A 16 -7.15 -9.21 -12.92
CA CYS A 16 -6.88 -8.40 -11.75
C CYS A 16 -5.84 -7.34 -12.16
N LYS A 17 -6.27 -6.09 -12.33
CA LYS A 17 -5.36 -4.97 -12.51
C LYS A 17 -4.61 -4.75 -11.21
N THR A 18 -3.39 -5.28 -11.12
CA THR A 18 -2.42 -4.83 -10.13
C THR A 18 -2.16 -3.36 -10.38
N MET A 19 -2.51 -2.53 -9.41
CA MET A 19 -2.30 -1.09 -9.47
C MET A 19 -0.79 -0.81 -9.49
N PRO A 20 -0.28 0.00 -10.44
CA PRO A 20 1.15 0.29 -10.48
C PRO A 20 1.54 1.01 -9.19
N GLN A 21 2.56 0.50 -8.51
CA GLN A 21 3.16 1.20 -7.37
C GLN A 21 3.79 2.49 -7.89
N ASN A 22 3.48 3.64 -7.27
CA ASN A 22 4.07 4.90 -7.68
C ASN A 22 5.58 4.86 -7.41
N ALA A 23 6.39 5.43 -8.31
CA ALA A 23 7.86 5.46 -8.16
C ALA A 23 8.29 6.12 -6.83
N THR A 24 7.49 7.05 -6.32
CA THR A 24 7.69 7.70 -5.03
C THR A 24 7.53 6.72 -3.86
N ASP A 25 6.58 5.79 -3.93
CA ASP A 25 6.36 4.78 -2.87
C ASP A 25 7.54 3.82 -2.77
N THR A 26 8.09 3.41 -3.93
CA THR A 26 9.28 2.55 -3.96
C THR A 26 10.53 3.24 -3.39
N ALA A 27 10.69 4.55 -3.62
CA ALA A 27 11.81 5.31 -3.07
C ALA A 27 11.71 5.46 -1.53
N VAL A 28 10.52 5.72 -1.01
CA VAL A 28 10.28 5.81 0.43
C VAL A 28 10.46 4.45 1.09
N ALA A 29 9.90 3.37 0.52
CA ALA A 29 10.02 2.02 1.05
C ALA A 29 11.49 1.58 1.18
N SER A 30 12.33 1.93 0.21
CA SER A 30 13.76 1.62 0.24
C SER A 30 14.51 2.43 1.31
N ALA A 31 14.10 3.68 1.55
CA ALA A 31 14.80 4.61 2.44
C ALA A 31 14.59 4.32 3.93
N VAL A 32 13.46 3.73 4.31
CA VAL A 32 13.12 3.43 5.71
C VAL A 32 13.62 2.07 6.19
N LEU A 33 14.19 1.24 5.30
CA LEU A 33 14.79 -0.03 5.70
C LEU A 33 15.94 0.21 6.69
N GLY A 34 15.94 -0.54 7.79
CA GLY A 34 16.94 -0.44 8.85
C GLY A 34 16.71 0.69 9.86
N TYR A 35 15.70 1.56 9.67
CA TYR A 35 15.31 2.58 10.65
C TYR A 35 14.81 1.95 11.93
N THR A 36 15.02 2.64 13.05
CA THR A 36 14.46 2.23 14.34
C THR A 36 13.00 2.63 14.49
N LYS A 37 12.30 2.00 15.43
CA LYS A 37 10.93 2.40 15.76
C LYS A 37 10.87 3.88 16.18
N GLU A 38 11.80 4.36 17.00
CA GLU A 38 11.82 5.76 17.43
C GLU A 38 12.07 6.72 16.27
N GLN A 39 12.94 6.35 15.32
CA GLN A 39 13.17 7.16 14.11
C GLN A 39 11.91 7.25 13.25
N LEU A 40 11.18 6.14 13.10
CA LEU A 40 9.90 6.12 12.39
C LEU A 40 8.86 7.00 13.08
N ILE A 41 8.73 6.90 14.41
CA ILE A 41 7.79 7.70 15.18
C ILE A 41 8.16 9.19 15.12
N GLY A 42 9.45 9.52 15.18
CA GLY A 42 9.92 10.90 15.07
C GLY A 42 9.65 11.52 13.69
N CYS A 43 9.67 10.70 12.64
CA CYS A 43 9.45 11.18 11.26
C CYS A 43 7.97 11.21 10.86
N ALA A 44 7.22 10.15 11.15
CA ALA A 44 5.85 9.93 10.68
C ALA A 44 4.78 10.09 11.76
N GLY A 45 5.17 10.23 13.03
CA GLY A 45 4.25 10.20 14.17
C GLY A 45 3.93 8.78 14.66
N PRO A 46 3.02 8.64 15.63
CA PRO A 46 2.62 7.33 16.14
C PRO A 46 1.90 6.53 15.05
N PRO A 47 2.15 5.21 14.97
CA PRO A 47 1.45 4.33 14.03
C PRO A 47 -0.03 4.19 14.43
N VAL A 48 -0.86 3.81 13.44
CA VAL A 48 -2.27 3.46 13.67
C VAL A 48 -2.37 2.10 14.36
N GLU A 49 -1.43 1.20 14.08
CA GLU A 49 -1.37 -0.13 14.68
C GLU A 49 0.08 -0.49 14.99
N ASP A 50 0.29 -1.11 16.15
CA ASP A 50 1.58 -1.61 16.62
C ASP A 50 1.35 -2.94 17.35
N VAL A 51 1.58 -4.04 16.64
CA VAL A 51 1.27 -5.40 17.13
C VAL A 51 2.44 -6.34 16.90
N MET A 52 2.60 -7.34 17.77
CA MET A 52 3.50 -8.46 17.49
C MET A 52 2.82 -9.37 16.48
N SER A 53 3.54 -9.77 15.43
CA SER A 53 3.06 -10.71 14.44
C SER A 53 2.68 -12.04 15.11
N ASN A 54 1.53 -12.58 14.74
CA ASN A 54 1.08 -13.91 15.13
C ASN A 54 1.53 -14.99 14.13
N ASP A 55 2.31 -14.60 13.12
CA ASP A 55 2.88 -15.52 12.15
C ASP A 55 3.88 -16.45 12.85
N SER A 56 3.52 -17.74 12.88
CA SER A 56 4.36 -18.78 13.50
C SER A 56 5.67 -19.01 12.75
N ASP A 57 5.74 -18.59 11.48
CA ASP A 57 6.93 -18.69 10.63
C ASP A 57 7.93 -17.56 10.91
N ARG A 58 7.47 -16.43 11.46
CA ARG A 58 8.30 -15.27 11.83
C ARG A 58 8.06 -14.79 13.27
N PRO A 59 8.43 -15.60 14.27
CA PRO A 59 8.28 -15.24 15.67
C PRO A 59 9.10 -14.00 16.02
N GLY A 60 8.50 -13.07 16.77
CA GLY A 60 9.19 -11.86 17.27
C GLY A 60 9.27 -10.70 16.27
N VAL A 61 8.60 -10.80 15.11
CA VAL A 61 8.42 -9.66 14.20
C VAL A 61 7.30 -8.76 14.71
N ARG A 62 7.56 -7.47 14.84
CA ARG A 62 6.54 -6.45 15.17
C ARG A 62 6.06 -5.80 13.88
N VAL A 63 4.77 -5.56 13.77
CA VAL A 63 4.13 -4.93 12.62
C VAL A 63 3.62 -3.55 13.02
N LEU A 64 4.06 -2.52 12.30
CA LEU A 64 3.56 -1.15 12.42
C LEU A 64 2.75 -0.80 11.17
N ARG A 65 1.54 -0.23 11.34
CA ARG A 65 0.73 0.27 10.22
C ARG A 65 0.57 1.78 10.29
N TYR A 66 0.84 2.43 9.17
CA TYR A 66 0.64 3.85 8.95
C TYR A 66 -0.40 4.03 7.85
N ALA A 67 -1.41 4.86 8.13
CA ALA A 67 -2.40 5.23 7.13
C ALA A 67 -2.30 6.73 6.86
N ARG A 68 -2.19 7.08 5.58
CA ARG A 68 -2.31 8.46 5.11
C ARG A 68 -3.51 8.53 4.18
N MET A 69 -4.55 9.23 4.60
CA MET A 69 -5.66 9.59 3.70
C MET A 69 -5.27 10.84 2.93
N ALA A 70 -5.55 10.88 1.63
CA ALA A 70 -5.41 12.11 0.85
C ALA A 70 -6.33 13.18 1.44
N SER A 71 -5.76 14.32 1.86
CA SER A 71 -6.52 15.41 2.48
C SER A 71 -7.51 16.00 1.46
N VAL A 72 -8.69 16.46 1.90
CA VAL A 72 -9.71 17.06 1.02
C VAL A 72 -9.28 18.47 0.53
N LEU A 73 -8.33 19.11 1.21
CA LEU A 73 -8.17 20.58 1.21
C LEU A 73 -6.85 21.11 0.65
N GLU A 74 -5.87 20.26 0.30
CA GLU A 74 -4.55 20.74 -0.15
C GLU A 74 -4.54 21.43 -1.53
N GLU A 75 -5.65 21.39 -2.29
CA GLU A 75 -5.73 22.03 -3.62
C GLU A 75 -6.90 22.99 -3.76
N SER A 76 -7.16 23.78 -2.71
CA SER A 76 -7.91 25.03 -2.89
C SER A 76 -7.01 26.04 -3.63
N PHE A 77 -6.72 25.80 -4.91
CA PHE A 77 -6.14 26.83 -5.75
C PHE A 77 -7.26 27.82 -6.10
N PRO A 78 -7.19 29.10 -5.69
CA PRO A 78 -8.28 30.05 -5.89
C PRO A 78 -8.55 30.42 -7.36
N VAL A 79 -7.87 29.80 -8.34
CA VAL A 79 -7.83 30.24 -9.75
C VAL A 79 -8.33 29.19 -10.76
N ALA A 80 -8.52 27.92 -10.39
CA ALA A 80 -8.91 26.88 -11.35
C ALA A 80 -10.43 26.61 -11.33
N ARG A 81 -11.16 27.17 -12.31
CA ARG A 81 -12.61 26.98 -12.52
C ARG A 81 -12.98 25.63 -13.18
N SER A 82 -12.19 24.59 -12.91
CA SER A 82 -12.43 23.21 -13.37
C SER A 82 -11.93 22.25 -12.31
N SER A 83 -12.82 21.80 -11.43
CA SER A 83 -12.55 20.74 -10.47
C SER A 83 -12.97 19.41 -11.10
N PHE A 84 -12.03 18.71 -11.72
CA PHE A 84 -12.25 17.27 -11.93
C PHE A 84 -12.03 16.58 -10.58
N PRO A 85 -13.01 15.82 -10.06
CA PRO A 85 -12.79 15.03 -8.86
C PRO A 85 -11.79 13.92 -9.21
N GLU A 86 -10.51 14.18 -9.00
CA GLU A 86 -9.50 13.13 -9.06
C GLU A 86 -9.76 12.16 -7.90
N VAL A 87 -9.79 10.86 -8.21
CA VAL A 87 -9.98 9.81 -7.19
C VAL A 87 -8.82 9.90 -6.20
N ARG A 88 -9.13 10.34 -4.98
CA ARG A 88 -8.16 10.59 -3.92
C ARG A 88 -7.82 9.27 -3.22
N HIS A 89 -6.85 8.56 -3.77
CA HIS A 89 -6.42 7.28 -3.20
C HIS A 89 -5.71 7.54 -1.87
N GLY A 90 -6.17 6.87 -0.82
CA GLY A 90 -5.41 6.83 0.43
C GLY A 90 -4.19 5.94 0.24
N CYS A 91 -3.33 5.85 1.25
CA CYS A 91 -2.21 4.94 1.24
C CYS A 91 -2.05 4.33 2.62
N MET A 92 -1.78 3.03 2.65
CA MET A 92 -1.43 2.30 3.86
C MET A 92 -0.05 1.69 3.71
N ALA A 93 0.85 2.04 4.63
CA ALA A 93 2.17 1.45 4.75
C ALA A 93 2.20 0.48 5.93
N THR A 94 2.62 -0.75 5.68
CA THR A 94 2.84 -1.79 6.68
C THR A 94 4.34 -2.02 6.79
N LEU A 95 4.89 -1.84 7.98
CA LEU A 95 6.31 -2.01 8.27
C LEU A 95 6.49 -3.23 9.17
N SER A 96 7.41 -4.11 8.79
CA SER A 96 7.80 -5.25 9.62
C SER A 96 9.13 -4.96 10.29
N LEU A 97 9.19 -5.12 11.60
CA LEU A 97 10.36 -4.85 12.43
C LEU A 97 10.87 -6.15 13.05
N ALA A 98 12.16 -6.43 12.88
CA ALA A 98 12.84 -7.48 13.63
C ALA A 98 13.65 -6.83 14.75
N GLY A 99 13.29 -7.13 15.99
CA GLY A 99 13.77 -6.37 17.15
C GLY A 99 13.26 -4.93 17.09
N ASP A 100 14.15 -4.00 16.77
CA ASP A 100 13.83 -2.57 16.68
C ASP A 100 13.99 -1.99 15.26
N ARG A 101 14.43 -2.80 14.28
CA ARG A 101 14.74 -2.30 12.93
C ARG A 101 13.76 -2.77 11.88
N VAL A 102 13.42 -1.88 10.96
CA VAL A 102 12.60 -2.20 9.78
C VAL A 102 13.35 -3.16 8.87
N ILE A 103 12.72 -4.30 8.57
CA ILE A 103 13.24 -5.31 7.65
C ILE A 103 12.42 -5.44 6.37
N ASP A 104 11.16 -4.99 6.39
CA ASP A 104 10.27 -5.06 5.25
C ASP A 104 9.24 -3.92 5.28
N VAL A 105 8.85 -3.48 4.08
CA VAL A 105 7.91 -2.38 3.89
C VAL A 105 6.97 -2.72 2.76
N HIS A 106 5.68 -2.72 3.06
CA HIS A 106 4.62 -2.96 2.09
C HIS A 106 3.68 -1.76 2.03
N ILE A 107 3.58 -1.14 0.85
CA ILE A 107 2.75 0.04 0.63
C ILE A 107 1.63 -0.32 -0.33
N VAL A 108 0.39 -0.05 0.09
CA VAL A 108 -0.83 -0.27 -0.71
C VAL A 108 -1.63 1.02 -0.82
N GLY A 109 -2.05 1.36 -2.04
CA GLY A 109 -3.06 2.39 -2.27
C GLY A 109 -4.42 1.92 -1.75
N LEU A 110 -5.18 2.84 -1.14
CA LEU A 110 -6.55 2.64 -0.62
C LEU A 110 -7.57 3.29 -1.54
#